data_AF-A0A081L7T4-F1
#
_entry.id   AF-A0A081L7T4-F1
#
_cell.length_a   1.000
_cell.length_b   1.000
_cell.length_c   1.000
_cell.angle_alpha   90.00
_cell.angle_beta   90.00
_cell.angle_gamma   90.00
#
_symmetry.space_group_name_H-M   'P 1'
#
loop_
_entity.id
_entity.type
_entity.pdbx_description
1 polymer ?
#
loop_
_entity_poly.entity_id
_entity_poly.type
_entity_poly.pdbx_seq_one_letter_code
_entity_poly.pdbx_strand_id
1 'polypeptide(L)'
;MQLFHYHYWTPFVEETEQAYFALGFQVKKRFTKDGSFHPPLKWDDFREKEPSFRIVEMRKGHINLTFGYSKKVLFDHIGFLVTEEEYDQLLVQAKELNWPIQAGERRTFISTPFRFRLELQRRIDVIENGEEALREITIAVPDLVHTPKFDQLLFGLNQPIHWQIGERLSLLEVKMSDSEAMNMTDPNGVHVIKQT
;
A
#
# COMPACT_ATOMS: atom_id res chain seq x y z
N MET A 1 11.18 1.07 12.05
CA MET A 1 9.90 0.80 11.38
C MET A 1 10.10 0.87 9.87
N GLN A 2 9.45 -0.01 9.10
CA GLN A 2 9.65 -0.09 7.64
C GLN A 2 8.34 0.07 6.86
N LEU A 3 8.26 1.07 5.98
CA LEU A 3 7.19 1.16 4.97
C LEU A 3 7.34 0.00 3.98
N PHE A 4 6.29 -0.79 3.81
CA PHE A 4 6.31 -1.97 2.93
C PHE A 4 5.08 -2.08 2.05
N HIS A 5 3.99 -1.36 2.38
CA HIS A 5 2.69 -1.58 1.76
C HIS A 5 1.98 -0.31 1.36
N TYR A 6 1.23 -0.37 0.26
CA TYR A 6 0.22 0.61 -0.10
C TYR A 6 -0.99 -0.05 -0.78
N HIS A 7 -2.15 0.58 -0.64
CA HIS A 7 -3.43 0.06 -1.12
C HIS A 7 -4.28 1.13 -1.81
N TYR A 8 -4.78 0.79 -3.00
CA TYR A 8 -5.76 1.58 -3.76
C TYR A 8 -7.03 0.80 -4.11
N TRP A 9 -8.14 1.51 -4.22
CA TRP A 9 -9.31 1.03 -4.95
C TRP A 9 -9.29 1.63 -6.35
N THR A 10 -9.57 0.83 -7.37
CA THR A 10 -9.43 1.24 -8.78
C THR A 10 -10.46 0.58 -9.70
N PRO A 11 -10.90 1.27 -10.77
CA PRO A 11 -11.64 0.63 -11.86
C PRO A 11 -10.73 -0.22 -12.78
N PHE A 12 -9.41 -0.10 -12.66
CA PHE A 12 -8.41 -0.67 -13.57
C PHE A 12 -7.71 -1.91 -12.97
N VAL A 13 -8.47 -2.86 -12.43
CA VAL A 13 -7.91 -3.98 -11.63
C VAL A 13 -6.98 -4.85 -12.47
N GLU A 14 -7.40 -5.26 -13.67
CA GLU A 14 -6.60 -6.12 -14.54
C GLU A 14 -5.37 -5.38 -15.09
N GLU A 15 -5.55 -4.13 -15.52
CA GLU A 15 -4.47 -3.28 -16.03
C GLU A 15 -3.44 -2.97 -14.95
N THR A 16 -3.88 -2.75 -13.70
CA THR A 16 -2.98 -2.54 -12.56
C THR A 16 -2.16 -3.80 -12.31
N GLU A 17 -2.79 -4.99 -12.33
CA GLU A 17 -2.06 -6.24 -12.17
C GLU A 17 -0.99 -6.42 -13.25
N GLN A 18 -1.34 -6.16 -14.52
CA GLN A 18 -0.42 -6.26 -15.65
C GLN A 18 0.74 -5.26 -15.55
N ALA A 19 0.47 -4.02 -15.16
CA ALA A 19 1.47 -2.99 -14.97
C ALA A 19 2.54 -3.40 -13.94
N TYR A 20 2.11 -3.84 -12.74
CA TYR A 20 3.04 -4.27 -11.70
C TYR A 20 3.70 -5.62 -12.03
N PHE A 21 3.04 -6.50 -12.77
CA PHE A 21 3.66 -7.73 -13.27
C PHE A 21 4.83 -7.42 -14.21
N ALA A 22 4.69 -6.42 -15.08
CA ALA A 22 5.78 -5.94 -15.94
C ALA A 22 6.95 -5.32 -15.16
N LEU A 23 6.71 -4.82 -13.95
CA LEU A 23 7.74 -4.40 -13.00
C LEU A 23 8.33 -5.57 -12.19
N GLY A 24 7.95 -6.82 -12.48
CA GLY A 24 8.46 -8.02 -11.81
C GLY A 24 7.72 -8.39 -10.52
N PHE A 25 6.62 -7.72 -10.18
CA PHE A 25 5.78 -8.18 -9.07
C PHE A 25 5.11 -9.50 -9.42
N GLN A 26 4.95 -10.33 -8.40
CA GLN A 26 4.23 -11.59 -8.51
C GLN A 26 2.87 -11.48 -7.84
N VAL A 27 1.83 -11.95 -8.52
CA VAL A 27 0.52 -12.10 -7.90
C VAL A 27 0.65 -13.14 -6.79
N LYS A 28 0.21 -12.81 -5.58
CA LYS A 28 0.12 -13.78 -4.49
C LYS A 28 -1.30 -14.32 -4.37
N LYS A 29 -2.28 -13.43 -4.37
CA LYS A 29 -3.68 -13.82 -4.18
C LYS A 29 -4.61 -12.89 -4.92
N ARG A 30 -5.64 -13.46 -5.54
CA ARG A 30 -6.82 -12.72 -5.99
C ARG A 30 -8.00 -13.17 -5.16
N PHE A 31 -8.58 -12.27 -4.40
CA PHE A 31 -9.76 -12.52 -3.60
C PHE A 31 -10.98 -11.94 -4.30
N THR A 32 -12.02 -12.75 -4.41
CA THR A 32 -13.29 -12.39 -5.02
C THR A 32 -14.41 -12.65 -4.01
N LYS A 33 -15.62 -12.20 -4.32
CA LYS A 33 -16.79 -12.52 -3.49
C LYS A 33 -17.07 -14.02 -3.46
N ASP A 34 -16.76 -14.72 -4.55
CA ASP A 34 -17.17 -16.10 -4.81
C ASP A 34 -16.04 -17.13 -4.60
N GLY A 35 -14.87 -16.67 -4.14
CA GLY A 35 -13.71 -17.52 -3.88
C GLY A 35 -12.38 -16.79 -4.08
N SER A 36 -11.32 -17.53 -4.34
CA SER A 36 -10.00 -16.99 -4.61
C SER A 36 -9.33 -17.64 -5.82
N PHE A 37 -8.61 -16.84 -6.60
CA PHE A 37 -7.92 -17.24 -7.83
C PHE A 37 -6.43 -16.99 -7.69
N HIS A 38 -5.72 -17.97 -7.16
CA HIS A 38 -4.27 -17.90 -6.93
C HIS A 38 -3.49 -18.33 -8.19
N PRO A 39 -2.23 -17.89 -8.34
CA PRO A 39 -1.33 -18.48 -9.34
C PRO A 39 -1.31 -20.01 -9.25
N PRO A 40 -1.14 -20.73 -10.38
CA PRO A 40 -0.76 -20.23 -11.70
C PRO A 40 -1.92 -19.68 -12.57
N LEU A 41 -3.14 -19.56 -12.03
CA LEU A 41 -4.28 -19.05 -12.78
C LEU A 41 -4.06 -17.60 -13.26
N LYS A 42 -4.42 -17.35 -14.51
CA LYS A 42 -4.42 -16.06 -15.21
C LYS A 42 -5.85 -15.57 -15.43
N TRP A 43 -6.00 -14.32 -15.84
CA TRP A 43 -7.30 -13.70 -16.12
C TRP A 43 -8.19 -14.52 -17.04
N ASP A 44 -7.62 -15.07 -18.11
CA ASP A 44 -8.38 -15.86 -19.08
C ASP A 44 -8.89 -17.20 -18.52
N ASP A 45 -8.29 -17.72 -17.44
CA ASP A 45 -8.74 -18.98 -16.81
C ASP A 45 -10.06 -18.81 -16.01
N PHE A 46 -10.46 -17.57 -15.72
CA PHE A 46 -11.64 -17.28 -14.91
C PHE A 46 -12.51 -16.13 -15.43
N ARG A 47 -12.17 -15.49 -16.56
CA ARG A 47 -12.91 -14.35 -17.11
C ARG A 47 -14.39 -14.66 -17.33
N GLU A 48 -14.69 -15.84 -17.87
CA GLU A 48 -16.07 -16.33 -18.13
C GLU A 48 -16.90 -16.52 -16.86
N LYS A 49 -16.28 -16.51 -15.68
CA LYS A 49 -16.98 -16.59 -14.39
C LYS A 49 -17.44 -15.23 -13.89
N GLU A 50 -17.10 -14.15 -14.60
CA GLU A 50 -17.39 -12.76 -14.24
C GLU A 50 -17.14 -12.44 -12.76
N PRO A 51 -15.95 -12.75 -12.22
CA PRO A 51 -15.73 -12.70 -10.78
C PRO A 51 -15.85 -11.28 -10.23
N SER A 52 -16.57 -11.17 -9.11
CA SER A 52 -16.64 -9.91 -8.36
C SER A 52 -15.39 -9.75 -7.50
N PHE A 53 -14.38 -9.04 -8.01
CA PHE A 53 -13.12 -8.81 -7.30
C PHE A 53 -13.31 -8.00 -6.02
N ARG A 54 -12.68 -8.48 -4.96
CA ARG A 54 -12.53 -7.73 -3.71
C ARG A 54 -11.17 -7.07 -3.67
N ILE A 55 -10.11 -7.87 -3.69
CA ILE A 55 -8.73 -7.39 -3.62
C ILE A 55 -7.79 -8.34 -4.37
N VAL A 56 -6.74 -7.79 -4.98
CA VAL A 56 -5.59 -8.50 -5.53
C VAL A 56 -4.38 -8.08 -4.72
N GLU A 57 -3.59 -9.06 -4.28
CA GLU A 57 -2.35 -8.88 -3.56
C GLU A 57 -1.18 -9.27 -4.47
N MET A 58 -0.26 -8.34 -4.67
CA MET A 58 0.98 -8.51 -5.43
C MET A 58 2.19 -8.21 -4.54
N ARG A 59 3.29 -8.95 -4.73
CA ARG A 59 4.51 -8.76 -3.95
C ARG A 59 5.76 -8.79 -4.81
N LYS A 60 6.78 -8.02 -4.40
CA LYS A 60 8.15 -8.05 -4.93
C LYS A 60 9.12 -7.73 -3.79
N GLY A 61 10.00 -8.66 -3.43
CA GLY A 61 10.87 -8.51 -2.25
C GLY A 61 10.10 -8.07 -1.01
N HIS A 62 10.51 -6.95 -0.42
CA HIS A 62 9.87 -6.32 0.75
C HIS A 62 8.71 -5.37 0.41
N ILE A 63 8.15 -5.43 -0.80
CA ILE A 63 7.06 -4.57 -1.24
C ILE A 63 5.79 -5.41 -1.39
N ASN A 64 4.70 -4.94 -0.78
CA ASN A 64 3.36 -5.49 -0.93
C ASN A 64 2.43 -4.42 -1.52
N LEU A 65 1.78 -4.72 -2.63
CA LEU A 65 0.76 -3.88 -3.23
C LEU A 65 -0.58 -4.62 -3.15
N THR A 66 -1.61 -3.95 -2.65
CA THR A 66 -2.98 -4.45 -2.74
C THR A 66 -3.86 -3.48 -3.50
N PHE A 67 -4.71 -3.99 -4.38
CA PHE A 67 -5.73 -3.15 -5.01
C PHE A 67 -7.05 -3.89 -5.17
N GLY A 68 -8.15 -3.16 -5.05
CA GLY A 68 -9.50 -3.70 -5.17
C GLY A 68 -10.36 -2.90 -6.13
N TYR A 69 -11.52 -3.43 -6.51
CA TYR A 69 -12.40 -2.74 -7.45
C TYR A 69 -13.16 -1.58 -6.80
N SER A 70 -13.20 -0.43 -7.50
CA SER A 70 -14.12 0.68 -7.26
C SER A 70 -14.41 1.43 -8.56
N LYS A 71 -15.43 2.29 -8.57
CA LYS A 71 -15.77 3.12 -9.74
C LYS A 71 -14.76 4.25 -10.02
N LYS A 72 -13.87 4.55 -9.07
CA LYS A 72 -12.92 5.67 -9.13
C LYS A 72 -11.65 5.29 -8.38
N VAL A 73 -10.51 5.77 -8.84
CA VAL A 73 -9.25 5.63 -8.11
C VAL A 73 -9.35 6.32 -6.75
N LEU A 74 -9.13 5.56 -5.67
CA LEU A 74 -9.13 6.01 -4.28
C LEU A 74 -7.92 5.44 -3.54
N PHE A 75 -7.17 6.31 -2.88
CA PHE A 75 -6.11 5.90 -1.96
C PHE A 75 -6.71 5.45 -0.63
N ASP A 76 -6.38 4.23 -0.18
CA ASP A 76 -6.97 3.66 1.04
C ASP A 76 -6.01 3.74 2.25
N HIS A 77 -4.81 3.18 2.14
CA HIS A 77 -3.84 3.17 3.22
C HIS A 77 -2.41 2.84 2.75
N ILE A 78 -1.47 3.12 3.65
CA ILE A 78 -0.09 2.59 3.62
C ILE A 78 0.12 1.70 4.84
N GLY A 79 1.05 0.76 4.73
CA GLY A 79 1.36 -0.19 5.78
C GLY A 79 2.82 -0.25 6.16
N PHE A 80 3.04 -0.47 7.45
CA PHE A 80 4.35 -0.55 8.08
C PHE A 80 4.57 -1.93 8.70
N LEU A 81 5.75 -2.50 8.43
CA LEU A 81 6.30 -3.57 9.23
C LEU A 81 6.91 -2.96 10.48
N VAL A 82 6.42 -3.42 11.63
CA VAL A 82 6.79 -2.89 12.95
C VAL A 82 7.21 -4.01 13.88
N THR A 83 8.17 -3.72 14.75
CA THR A 83 8.47 -4.58 15.91
C THR A 83 7.34 -4.48 16.95
N GLU A 84 7.33 -5.36 17.95
CA GLU A 84 6.38 -5.25 19.07
C GLU A 84 6.54 -3.93 19.83
N GLU A 85 7.78 -3.48 20.04
CA GLU A 85 8.09 -2.21 20.72
C GLU A 85 7.58 -1.00 19.93
N GLU A 86 7.84 -0.97 18.61
CA GLU A 86 7.34 0.08 17.71
C GLU A 86 5.81 0.09 17.66
N TYR A 87 5.20 -1.10 17.61
CA TYR A 87 3.76 -1.26 17.61
C TYR A 87 3.13 -0.64 18.86
N ASP A 88 3.60 -1.02 20.05
CA ASP A 88 3.08 -0.50 21.32
C ASP A 88 3.25 1.02 21.43
N GLN A 89 4.41 1.53 21.01
CA GLN A 89 4.69 2.97 20.99
C GLN A 89 3.71 3.73 20.07
N LEU A 90 3.48 3.22 18.85
CA LEU A 90 2.54 3.84 17.90
C LEU A 90 1.11 3.85 18.43
N LEU A 91 0.69 2.79 19.14
CA LEU A 91 -0.66 2.77 19.74
C LEU A 91 -0.81 3.79 20.86
N VAL A 92 0.22 4.00 21.68
CA VAL A 92 0.21 5.04 22.72
C VAL A 92 0.11 6.43 22.09
N GLN A 93 0.98 6.72 21.12
CA GLN A 93 0.98 8.01 20.42
C GLN A 93 -0.35 8.28 19.68
N ALA A 94 -0.91 7.27 19.00
CA ALA A 94 -2.20 7.40 18.34
C ALA A 94 -3.35 7.69 19.33
N LYS A 95 -3.32 7.10 20.54
CA LYS A 95 -4.29 7.42 21.60
C LYS A 95 -4.14 8.86 22.09
N GLU A 96 -2.92 9.33 22.31
CA GLU A 96 -2.64 10.72 22.71
C GLU A 96 -3.13 11.73 21.66
N LEU A 97 -3.03 11.37 20.38
CA LEU A 97 -3.54 12.17 19.27
C LEU A 97 -5.06 12.06 19.05
N ASN A 98 -5.76 11.23 19.83
CA ASN A 98 -7.18 10.86 19.65
C ASN A 98 -7.48 10.28 18.25
N TRP A 99 -6.53 9.54 17.68
CA TRP A 99 -6.72 8.87 16.39
C TRP A 99 -7.35 7.48 16.61
N PRO A 100 -8.48 7.15 15.95
CA PRO A 100 -9.14 5.87 16.13
C PRO A 100 -8.25 4.69 15.78
N ILE A 101 -8.20 3.70 16.68
CA ILE A 101 -7.44 2.46 16.52
C ILE A 101 -8.43 1.31 16.33
N GLN A 102 -8.25 0.55 15.25
CA GLN A 102 -8.96 -0.69 14.99
C GLN A 102 -7.95 -1.84 15.08
N ALA A 103 -7.81 -2.39 16.28
CA ALA A 103 -6.95 -3.55 16.51
C ALA A 103 -7.60 -4.83 15.96
N GLY A 104 -6.84 -5.59 15.18
CA GLY A 104 -7.24 -6.90 14.68
C GLY A 104 -6.17 -7.94 14.95
N GLU A 105 -6.54 -9.22 14.91
CA GLU A 105 -5.61 -10.33 15.21
C GLU A 105 -4.39 -10.34 14.27
N ARG A 106 -4.60 -10.00 12.99
CA ARG A 106 -3.54 -10.06 11.97
C ARG A 106 -2.84 -8.74 11.73
N ARG A 107 -3.50 -7.62 11.99
CA ARG A 107 -3.03 -6.27 11.71
C ARG A 107 -3.92 -5.26 12.41
N THR A 108 -3.37 -4.08 12.66
CA THR A 108 -4.08 -2.96 13.30
C THR A 108 -4.14 -1.80 12.35
N PHE A 109 -5.28 -1.12 12.29
CA PHE A 109 -5.43 0.11 11.53
C PHE A 109 -5.52 1.33 12.44
N ILE A 110 -4.82 2.40 12.09
CA ILE A 110 -4.97 3.72 12.69
C ILE A 110 -5.60 4.65 11.66
N SER A 111 -6.74 5.25 11.99
CA SER A 111 -7.39 6.23 11.13
C SER A 111 -6.70 7.59 11.23
N THR A 112 -6.42 8.20 10.07
CA THR A 112 -5.74 9.51 10.01
C THR A 112 -6.75 10.64 9.75
N PRO A 113 -6.41 11.90 10.09
CA PRO A 113 -7.20 13.07 9.71
C PRO A 113 -7.36 13.25 8.19
N PHE A 114 -6.47 12.64 7.39
CA PHE A 114 -6.43 12.75 5.93
C PHE A 114 -7.39 11.79 5.23
N ARG A 115 -8.15 10.97 5.96
CA ARG A 115 -9.09 9.96 5.44
C ARG A 115 -8.45 8.73 4.76
N PHE A 116 -7.13 8.56 4.86
CA PHE A 116 -6.49 7.25 4.67
C PHE A 116 -6.11 6.65 6.03
N ARG A 117 -5.69 5.38 6.05
CA ARG A 117 -5.31 4.68 7.29
C ARG A 117 -3.83 4.31 7.30
N LEU A 118 -3.32 3.99 8.49
CA LEU A 118 -2.03 3.33 8.67
C LEU A 118 -2.30 1.87 9.04
N GLU A 119 -1.77 0.95 8.26
CA GLU A 119 -1.72 -0.46 8.62
C GLU A 119 -0.44 -0.74 9.42
N LEU A 120 -0.58 -1.35 10.60
CA LEU A 120 0.51 -1.87 11.40
C LEU A 120 0.53 -3.39 11.27
N GLN A 121 1.65 -3.92 10.77
CA GLN A 121 1.86 -5.33 10.49
C GLN A 121 3.08 -5.83 11.26
N ARG A 122 2.90 -6.90 12.03
CA ARG A 122 3.98 -7.51 12.85
C ARG A 122 4.48 -8.82 12.25
N ARG A 123 3.74 -9.37 11.29
CA ARG A 123 4.09 -10.64 10.67
C ARG A 123 5.03 -10.43 9.50
N ILE A 124 6.16 -11.13 9.51
CA ILE A 124 7.16 -11.05 8.43
C ILE A 124 6.77 -11.85 7.18
N ASP A 125 5.79 -12.75 7.25
CA ASP A 125 5.35 -13.58 6.11
C ASP A 125 4.52 -12.81 5.06
N VAL A 126 4.36 -11.50 5.25
CA VAL A 126 3.68 -10.58 4.34
C VAL A 126 4.59 -9.98 3.27
N ILE A 127 5.90 -10.22 3.39
CA ILE A 127 6.95 -9.86 2.43
C ILE A 127 7.65 -11.13 1.95
N GLU A 128 8.45 -11.00 0.90
CA GLU A 128 9.20 -12.09 0.28
C GLU A 128 10.71 -11.86 0.47
N ASN A 129 11.51 -12.91 0.25
CA ASN A 129 12.96 -12.74 0.17
C ASN A 129 13.31 -11.85 -1.04
N GLY A 130 14.27 -10.95 -0.87
CA GLY A 130 14.73 -10.03 -1.90
C GLY A 130 15.33 -8.76 -1.29
N GLU A 131 15.83 -7.87 -2.13
CA GLU A 131 16.35 -6.56 -1.69
C GLU A 131 15.41 -5.41 -2.09
N GLU A 132 14.35 -5.72 -2.86
CA GLU A 132 13.40 -4.72 -3.32
C GLU A 132 12.62 -4.15 -2.15
N ALA A 133 12.57 -2.82 -2.06
CA ALA A 133 11.93 -2.15 -0.95
C ALA A 133 11.42 -0.77 -1.37
N LEU A 134 10.35 -0.32 -0.71
CA LEU A 134 9.93 1.07 -0.79
C LEU A 134 11.00 1.93 -0.13
N ARG A 135 11.39 3.02 -0.80
CA ARG A 135 12.38 3.99 -0.33
C ARG A 135 11.75 5.30 0.07
N GLU A 136 10.73 5.72 -0.66
CA GLU A 136 10.06 6.99 -0.47
C GLU A 136 8.67 6.91 -1.09
N ILE A 137 7.73 7.69 -0.53
CA ILE A 137 6.43 7.93 -1.14
C ILE A 137 6.09 9.42 -1.11
N THR A 138 5.32 9.86 -2.10
CA THR A 138 4.74 11.21 -2.13
C THR A 138 3.23 11.13 -2.14
N ILE A 139 2.60 11.79 -1.15
CA ILE A 139 1.15 11.82 -0.98
C ILE A 139 0.64 13.25 -1.15
N ALA A 140 -0.36 13.41 -2.01
CA ALA A 140 -1.16 14.62 -2.12
C ALA A 140 -2.25 14.64 -1.04
N VAL A 141 -2.39 15.78 -0.36
CA VAL A 141 -3.43 16.05 0.64
C VAL A 141 -4.08 17.42 0.38
N PRO A 142 -5.35 17.64 0.78
CA PRO A 142 -6.03 18.93 0.60
C PRO A 142 -5.34 20.11 1.30
N ASP A 143 -4.68 19.84 2.43
CA ASP A 143 -3.93 20.80 3.22
C ASP A 143 -2.83 20.09 4.03
N LEU A 144 -1.87 20.86 4.52
CA LEU A 144 -0.72 20.36 5.29
C LEU A 144 -0.90 20.48 6.81
N VAL A 145 -2.09 20.85 7.30
CA VAL A 145 -2.29 21.21 8.72
C VAL A 145 -1.95 20.05 9.65
N HIS A 146 -2.22 18.81 9.22
CA HIS A 146 -2.02 17.62 10.03
C HIS A 146 -0.70 16.89 9.77
N THR A 147 0.10 17.31 8.78
CA THR A 147 1.31 16.55 8.37
C THR A 147 2.39 16.54 9.46
N PRO A 148 2.64 17.62 10.23
CA PRO A 148 3.65 17.56 11.29
C PRO A 148 3.35 16.54 12.39
N LYS A 149 2.06 16.35 12.73
CA LYS A 149 1.65 15.33 13.71
C LYS A 149 1.84 13.91 13.18
N PHE A 150 1.60 13.74 11.89
CA PHE A 150 1.83 12.48 11.21
C PHE A 150 3.33 12.15 11.15
N ASP A 151 4.16 13.12 10.78
CA ASP A 151 5.62 12.97 10.75
C ASP A 151 6.17 12.70 12.16
N GLN A 152 5.60 13.32 13.20
CA GLN A 152 5.95 13.04 14.59
C GLN A 152 5.59 11.59 15.00
N LEU A 153 4.40 11.10 14.64
CA LEU A 153 3.99 9.71 14.89
C LEU A 153 4.96 8.73 14.22
N LEU A 154 5.46 9.07 13.03
CA LEU A 154 6.32 8.21 12.23
C LEU A 154 7.80 8.59 12.31
N PHE A 155 8.24 9.29 13.37
CA PHE A 155 9.63 9.74 13.48
C PHE A 155 10.68 8.61 13.39
N GLY A 156 10.32 7.40 13.83
CA GLY A 156 11.15 6.19 13.71
C GLY A 156 11.09 5.48 12.35
N LEU A 157 10.51 6.11 11.33
CA LEU A 157 10.40 5.56 9.98
C LEU A 157 11.72 5.67 9.23
N ASN A 158 12.12 4.58 8.58
CA ASN A 158 13.36 4.52 7.81
C ASN A 158 13.24 5.19 6.41
N GLN A 159 12.03 5.46 5.95
CA GLN A 159 11.71 5.91 4.59
C GLN A 159 10.93 7.23 4.59
N PRO A 160 11.35 8.24 3.82
CA PRO A 160 10.64 9.52 3.78
C PRO A 160 9.22 9.39 3.22
N ILE A 161 8.31 10.18 3.80
CA ILE A 161 6.99 10.47 3.24
C ILE A 161 6.96 11.96 2.93
N HIS A 162 6.76 12.29 1.66
CA HIS A 162 6.63 13.68 1.22
C HIS A 162 5.17 14.06 1.06
N TRP A 163 4.86 15.28 1.47
CA TRP A 163 3.52 15.85 1.38
C TRP A 163 3.47 16.91 0.30
N GLN A 164 2.43 16.85 -0.52
CA GLN A 164 2.11 17.89 -1.49
C GLN A 164 0.66 18.32 -1.34
N ILE A 165 0.38 19.59 -1.61
CA ILE A 165 -1.00 20.07 -1.70
C ILE A 165 -1.59 19.59 -3.02
N GLY A 166 -2.75 18.96 -2.96
CA GLY A 166 -3.51 18.56 -4.14
C GLY A 166 -5.02 18.64 -3.88
N GLU A 167 -5.82 18.61 -4.95
CA GLU A 167 -7.28 18.77 -4.84
C GLU A 167 -7.96 17.68 -4.01
N ARG A 168 -7.35 16.50 -3.95
CA ARG A 168 -7.86 15.33 -3.24
C ARG A 168 -6.70 14.51 -2.67
N LEU A 169 -7.02 13.68 -1.69
CA LEU A 169 -6.11 12.65 -1.20
C LEU A 169 -5.72 11.72 -2.36
N SER A 170 -4.43 11.60 -2.65
CA SER A 170 -3.90 10.71 -3.69
C SER A 170 -2.45 10.34 -3.39
N LEU A 171 -2.03 9.16 -3.80
CA LEU A 171 -0.60 8.87 -3.90
C LEU A 171 -0.12 9.29 -5.27
N LEU A 172 0.95 10.07 -5.29
CA LEU A 172 1.51 10.60 -6.51
C LEU A 172 2.70 9.76 -6.97
N GLU A 173 3.54 9.32 -6.02
CA GLU A 173 4.81 8.70 -6.35
C GLU A 173 5.19 7.64 -5.31
N VAL A 174 5.78 6.54 -5.81
CA VAL A 174 6.49 5.54 -5.01
C VAL A 174 7.88 5.35 -5.61
N LYS A 175 8.91 5.51 -4.78
CA LYS A 175 10.28 5.15 -5.15
C LYS A 175 10.63 3.79 -4.59
N MET A 176 11.16 2.93 -5.44
CA MET A 176 11.52 1.55 -5.09
C MET A 176 13.01 1.34 -5.36
N SER A 177 13.71 0.68 -4.45
CA SER A 177 15.01 0.10 -4.79
C SER A 177 14.76 -1.17 -5.58
N ASP A 178 15.06 -1.13 -6.86
CA ASP A 178 14.79 -2.23 -7.78
C ASP A 178 15.79 -2.14 -8.94
N SER A 179 16.73 -3.07 -9.01
CA SER A 179 17.81 -3.02 -10.00
C SER A 179 17.30 -3.22 -11.43
N GLU A 180 16.08 -3.75 -11.62
CA GLU A 180 15.55 -4.15 -12.93
C GLU A 180 14.35 -3.31 -13.40
N ALA A 181 13.64 -2.63 -12.49
CA ALA A 181 12.48 -1.81 -12.86
C ALA A 181 12.85 -0.59 -13.73
N MET A 182 11.88 -0.17 -14.54
CA MET A 182 11.88 1.11 -15.26
C MET A 182 10.88 2.08 -14.62
N ASN A 183 11.13 3.38 -14.78
CA ASN A 183 10.16 4.39 -14.36
C ASN A 183 8.89 4.26 -15.19
N MET A 184 7.73 4.28 -14.55
CA MET A 184 6.44 4.25 -15.23
C MET A 184 5.36 5.02 -14.45
N THR A 185 4.22 5.21 -15.08
CA THR A 185 3.00 5.65 -14.40
C THR A 185 2.01 4.50 -14.46
N ASP A 186 1.50 4.07 -13.31
CA ASP A 186 0.52 2.99 -13.24
C ASP A 186 -0.87 3.47 -13.72
N PRO A 187 -1.83 2.56 -13.96
CA PRO A 187 -3.18 2.93 -14.38
C PRO A 187 -3.94 3.82 -13.38
N ASN A 188 -3.46 3.91 -12.14
CA ASN A 188 -4.04 4.71 -11.08
C ASN A 188 -3.46 6.14 -11.05
N GLY A 189 -2.47 6.44 -11.90
CA GLY A 189 -1.79 7.72 -11.96
C GLY A 189 -0.61 7.84 -10.98
N VAL A 190 -0.16 6.74 -10.38
CA VAL A 190 1.00 6.71 -9.49
C VAL A 190 2.27 6.60 -10.32
N HIS A 191 3.21 7.53 -10.12
CA HIS A 191 4.55 7.43 -10.67
C HIS A 191 5.37 6.42 -9.88
N VAL A 192 5.70 5.30 -10.51
CA VAL A 192 6.58 4.28 -9.94
C VAL A 192 7.99 4.55 -10.45
N ILE A 193 8.88 4.95 -9.54
CA ILE A 193 10.23 5.41 -9.88
C ILE A 193 11.27 4.45 -9.32
N LYS A 194 12.22 4.08 -10.17
CA LYS A 194 13.42 3.34 -9.79
C LYS A 194 14.36 4.26 -9.02
N GLN A 195 14.84 3.79 -7.88
CA GLN A 195 15.92 4.39 -7.12
C GLN A 195 17.08 3.41 -7.01
N THR A 196 18.20 3.74 -7.64
CA THR A 196 19.48 3.01 -7.54
C THR A 196 20.24 3.40 -6.30
#